data_AF-A0A6J0YXE5-F1
#
_entry.id   AF-A0A6J0YXE5-F1
#
_cell.length_a   1.000
_cell.length_b   1.000
_cell.length_c   1.000
_cell.angle_alpha   90.00
_cell.angle_beta   90.00
_cell.angle_gamma   90.00
#
_symmetry.space_group_name_H-M   'P 1'
#
loop_
_entity.id
_entity.type
_entity.pdbx_description
1 polymer ?
#
loop_
_entity_poly.entity_id
_entity_poly.type
_entity_poly.pdbx_seq_one_letter_code
_entity_poly.pdbx_strand_id
1 'polypeptide(L)'
;GNWIGEAPYRTGRPCSECPPKYGGGCKNNLCYRETYGQKPETDDMNEVEVAPIPDEKHVWVSPRVIKPTKPKKDSPVNHMTQVVKCDTKMKDKCKGSTCNRYQCPAGCLHSGAKIFGTLFYESASSICRAAIHYGILDDRGGLVDVTRNGKVPFFVKSERNGVQSLSKYKASSSFTVSKVKVQDLDCYTTVAQLCPYEKPGTHCPRVRCPAHCKDEPSYWAPVFGSNIYADTSSICKTAVHAGVIRNESGGYVDVMPVDKKKTYVGSLRNGVQSESLRTPRDGKAFRIFAVRQ
;
A
#
# COMPACT_ATOMS: atom_id res chain seq x y z
N GLY A 1 32.21 -23.69 -4.31
CA GLY A 1 33.45 -24.14 -4.97
C GLY A 1 34.28 -24.86 -3.93
N ASN A 2 34.91 -25.98 -4.30
CA ASN A 2 35.74 -26.80 -3.41
C ASN A 2 36.83 -25.95 -2.75
N TRP A 3 36.75 -25.81 -1.44
CA TRP A 3 37.85 -25.32 -0.60
C TRP A 3 38.33 -26.50 0.25
N ILE A 4 39.60 -26.86 0.09
CA ILE A 4 40.30 -27.77 1.01
C ILE A 4 41.02 -26.87 2.01
N GLY A 5 40.55 -26.84 3.26
CA GLY A 5 41.10 -25.99 4.33
C GLY A 5 40.02 -25.39 5.23
N GLU A 6 40.43 -24.47 6.12
CA GLU A 6 39.53 -23.74 7.03
C GLU A 6 38.50 -22.89 6.27
N ALA A 7 37.32 -22.69 6.87
CA ALA A 7 36.25 -21.90 6.28
C ALA A 7 36.71 -20.45 6.03
N PRO A 8 36.38 -19.85 4.87
CA PRO A 8 36.80 -18.48 4.52
C PRO A 8 36.11 -17.38 5.35
N TYR A 9 35.35 -17.78 6.38
CA TYR A 9 34.66 -16.92 7.31
C TYR A 9 34.68 -17.57 8.69
N ARG A 10 34.72 -16.75 9.74
CA ARG A 10 34.54 -17.18 11.12
C ARG A 10 33.10 -16.89 11.56
N THR A 11 32.49 -17.84 12.26
CA THR A 11 31.19 -17.62 12.89
C THR A 11 31.35 -16.73 14.11
N GLY A 12 30.66 -15.58 14.14
CA GLY A 12 30.79 -14.61 15.22
C GLY A 12 29.84 -13.43 15.05
N ARG A 13 29.89 -12.48 15.99
CA ARG A 13 29.15 -11.22 15.87
C ARG A 13 29.77 -10.37 14.74
N PRO A 14 28.98 -9.71 13.90
CA PRO A 14 29.53 -8.85 12.86
C PRO A 14 30.49 -7.81 13.44
N CYS A 15 31.65 -7.62 12.80
CA CYS A 15 32.72 -6.73 13.24
C CYS A 15 33.41 -7.09 14.57
N SER A 16 33.26 -8.31 15.10
CA SER A 16 34.00 -8.72 16.31
C SER A 16 35.51 -8.81 16.10
N GLU A 17 35.95 -9.04 14.86
CA GLU A 17 37.36 -9.21 14.52
C GLU A 17 37.60 -8.69 13.09
N CYS A 18 37.64 -7.37 12.92
CA CYS A 18 37.97 -6.75 11.62
C CYS A 18 39.49 -6.83 11.37
N PRO A 19 39.94 -7.42 10.25
CA PRO A 19 41.37 -7.51 9.97
C PRO A 19 42.02 -6.12 9.88
N PRO A 20 43.30 -5.97 10.29
CA PRO A 20 44.02 -4.69 10.25
C PRO A 20 44.05 -4.02 8.87
N LYS A 21 43.97 -4.83 7.79
CA LYS A 21 43.85 -4.34 6.40
C LYS A 21 42.62 -3.45 6.16
N TYR A 22 41.60 -3.56 7.00
CA TYR A 22 40.38 -2.76 6.97
C TYR A 22 40.35 -1.66 8.03
N GLY A 23 41.50 -1.27 8.60
CA GLY A 23 41.59 -0.12 9.51
C GLY A 23 40.80 -0.24 10.82
N GLY A 24 40.34 -1.45 11.18
CA GLY A 24 39.56 -1.69 12.40
C GLY A 24 38.16 -1.07 12.43
N GLY A 25 37.76 -0.34 11.38
CA GLY A 25 36.49 0.36 11.31
C GLY A 25 35.33 -0.57 10.98
N CYS A 26 34.22 -0.45 11.73
CA CYS A 26 32.96 -1.15 11.45
C CYS A 26 31.88 -0.16 11.05
N LYS A 27 31.26 -0.39 9.88
CA LYS A 27 30.11 0.40 9.42
C LYS A 27 29.07 -0.52 8.78
N ASN A 28 27.82 -0.45 9.23
CA ASN A 28 26.71 -1.28 8.75
C ASN A 28 27.03 -2.79 8.73
N ASN A 29 27.61 -3.30 9.83
CA ASN A 29 28.00 -4.72 9.99
C ASN A 29 29.06 -5.22 8.99
N LEU A 30 29.83 -4.32 8.38
CA LEU A 30 30.92 -4.61 7.44
C LEU A 30 32.19 -3.85 7.87
N CYS A 31 33.35 -4.49 7.72
CA CYS A 31 34.65 -3.87 7.98
C CYS A 31 35.02 -2.93 6.82
N TYR A 32 35.44 -1.69 7.13
CA TYR A 32 35.70 -0.66 6.13
C TYR A 32 37.07 -0.02 6.32
N ARG A 33 37.87 0.05 5.25
CA ARG A 33 39.20 0.69 5.24
C ARG A 33 39.05 2.21 5.08
N GLU A 34 39.44 2.97 6.10
CA GLU A 34 39.57 4.42 5.97
C GLU A 34 40.77 4.78 5.10
N THR A 35 40.53 5.39 3.94
CA THR A 35 41.55 6.10 3.17
C THR A 35 41.46 7.57 3.54
N TYR A 36 42.44 8.06 4.30
CA TYR A 36 42.57 9.47 4.64
C TYR A 36 42.74 10.32 3.38
N GLY A 37 41.75 11.16 3.10
CA GLY A 37 41.87 12.31 2.20
C GLY A 37 41.87 13.58 3.04
N GLN A 38 43.07 14.18 3.18
CA GLN A 38 43.41 15.56 3.53
C GLN A 38 42.66 16.24 4.70
N LYS A 39 43.39 16.43 5.81
CA LYS A 39 43.23 17.59 6.72
C LYS A 39 44.05 18.76 6.17
N PRO A 40 43.59 20.02 6.29
CA PRO A 40 44.48 21.15 6.49
C PRO A 40 44.84 21.30 7.97
N GLU A 41 46.06 21.78 8.17
CA GLU A 41 46.86 21.83 9.39
C GLU A 41 46.36 22.83 10.43
N THR A 42 46.69 22.57 11.69
CA THR A 42 47.27 23.60 12.57
C THR A 42 48.34 22.92 13.42
N ASP A 43 49.53 23.45 13.27
CA ASP A 43 50.77 23.01 13.89
C ASP A 43 50.90 23.57 15.32
N ASP A 44 51.78 22.89 16.02
CA ASP A 44 52.69 23.37 17.05
C ASP A 44 52.37 23.19 18.53
N MET A 45 53.39 22.61 19.17
CA MET A 45 53.45 22.02 20.49
C MET A 45 53.82 23.06 21.55
N ASN A 46 53.52 22.81 22.82
CA ASN A 46 54.55 22.70 23.87
C ASN A 46 53.98 22.41 25.27
N GLU A 47 54.85 21.78 26.05
CA GLU A 47 54.72 21.19 27.38
C GLU A 47 54.69 22.19 28.57
N VAL A 48 54.06 21.73 29.66
CA VAL A 48 54.45 21.88 31.10
C VAL A 48 54.10 23.18 31.87
N GLU A 49 53.16 23.10 32.82
CA GLU A 49 53.32 23.17 34.31
C GLU A 49 51.94 23.25 35.02
N VAL A 50 51.87 22.74 36.27
CA VAL A 50 50.66 22.57 37.10
C VAL A 50 50.55 23.67 38.17
N ALA A 51 49.35 24.19 38.44
CA ALA A 51 48.90 24.73 39.75
C ALA A 51 47.34 24.89 39.79
N PRO A 52 46.67 25.25 40.91
CA PRO A 52 45.72 24.39 41.63
C PRO A 52 44.24 24.86 41.61
N ILE A 53 43.38 24.01 42.20
CA ILE A 53 41.90 24.00 42.28
C ILE A 53 41.34 25.23 43.03
N PRO A 54 40.11 25.70 42.70
CA PRO A 54 39.12 25.84 43.79
C PRO A 54 37.68 25.41 43.43
N ASP A 55 37.13 24.69 44.41
CA ASP A 55 35.76 24.58 44.90
C ASP A 55 34.64 23.87 44.13
N GLU A 56 34.11 22.88 44.88
CA GLU A 56 32.93 22.07 44.67
C GLU A 56 31.68 22.86 44.28
N LYS A 57 31.04 22.44 43.20
CA LYS A 57 29.58 22.50 43.09
C LYS A 57 29.06 21.09 42.93
N HIS A 58 28.52 20.56 44.03
CA HIS A 58 27.68 19.37 44.04
C HIS A 58 26.50 19.56 43.07
N VAL A 59 26.60 19.02 41.86
CA VAL A 59 25.46 18.90 40.94
C VAL A 59 24.75 17.59 41.25
N TRP A 60 23.61 17.71 41.94
CA TRP A 60 22.66 16.62 42.13
C TRP A 60 22.21 16.07 40.76
N VAL A 61 22.66 14.88 40.40
CA VAL A 61 22.16 14.16 39.23
C VAL A 61 20.80 13.56 39.58
N SER A 62 19.73 14.25 39.21
CA SER A 62 18.37 13.70 39.30
C SER A 62 18.25 12.45 38.43
N PRO A 63 17.71 11.32 38.94
CA PRO A 63 17.52 10.12 38.15
C PRO A 63 16.54 10.39 37.00
N ARG A 64 16.96 10.08 35.77
CA ARG A 64 16.14 10.22 34.57
C ARG A 64 14.90 9.34 34.71
N VAL A 65 13.75 9.99 34.92
CA VAL A 65 12.43 9.39 34.77
C VAL A 65 12.31 8.80 33.37
N ILE A 66 12.17 7.47 33.29
CA ILE A 66 11.88 6.77 32.03
C ILE A 66 10.49 7.24 31.59
N LYS A 67 10.45 8.14 30.60
CA LYS A 67 9.20 8.51 29.94
C LYS A 67 8.60 7.23 29.34
N PRO A 68 7.33 6.89 29.63
CA PRO A 68 6.67 5.77 28.99
C PRO A 68 6.72 5.97 27.48
N THR A 69 7.17 4.94 26.77
CA THR A 69 7.26 4.93 25.31
C THR A 69 5.85 5.20 24.78
N LYS A 70 5.67 6.32 24.08
CA LYS A 70 4.42 6.57 23.35
C LYS A 70 4.15 5.33 22.49
N PRO A 71 2.93 4.76 22.50
CA PRO A 71 2.61 3.66 21.61
C PRO A 71 2.97 4.07 20.19
N LYS A 72 3.66 3.19 19.46
CA LYS A 72 3.95 3.38 18.03
C LYS A 72 2.61 3.68 17.37
N LYS A 73 2.44 4.91 16.90
CA LYS A 73 1.26 5.34 16.16
C LYS A 73 1.17 4.40 14.96
N ASP A 74 0.16 3.54 14.93
CA ASP A 74 -0.04 2.63 13.81
C ASP A 74 0.03 3.43 12.51
N SER A 75 0.85 2.94 11.56
CA SER A 75 0.95 3.53 10.24
C SER A 75 -0.47 3.67 9.66
N PRO A 76 -0.84 4.83 9.07
CA PRO A 76 -2.19 5.05 8.61
C PRO A 76 -2.60 3.94 7.64
N VAL A 77 -3.60 3.15 8.02
CA VAL A 77 -4.11 2.06 7.21
C VAL A 77 -4.75 2.67 5.97
N ASN A 78 -4.20 2.31 4.80
CA ASN A 78 -4.70 2.83 3.54
C ASN A 78 -5.90 1.99 3.09
N HIS A 79 -6.98 2.64 2.69
CA HIS A 79 -8.22 2.01 2.25
C HIS A 79 -8.47 2.29 0.76
N MET A 80 -8.85 1.26 0.00
CA MET A 80 -9.29 1.45 -1.38
C MET A 80 -10.65 2.12 -1.44
N THR A 81 -11.57 1.67 -0.60
CA THR A 81 -12.94 2.19 -0.52
C THR A 81 -12.96 3.57 0.13
N GLN A 82 -13.51 4.54 -0.59
CA GLN A 82 -13.65 5.92 -0.08
C GLN A 82 -15.10 6.21 0.29
N VAL A 83 -15.35 6.65 1.52
CA VAL A 83 -16.67 7.10 1.97
C VAL A 83 -16.96 8.47 1.36
N VAL A 84 -18.13 8.61 0.75
CA VAL A 84 -18.57 9.83 0.05
C VAL A 84 -19.93 10.30 0.53
N LYS A 85 -20.30 11.53 0.16
CA LYS A 85 -21.64 12.08 0.38
C LYS A 85 -22.47 11.94 -0.91
N CYS A 86 -23.80 12.03 -0.82
CA CYS A 86 -24.69 11.89 -1.97
C CYS A 86 -24.42 12.92 -3.09
N ASP A 87 -23.91 14.10 -2.75
CA ASP A 87 -23.58 15.17 -3.69
C ASP A 87 -22.16 15.07 -4.28
N THR A 88 -21.35 14.12 -3.80
CA THR A 88 -19.95 13.97 -4.19
C THR A 88 -19.83 13.62 -5.67
N LYS A 89 -19.14 14.47 -6.41
CA LYS A 89 -18.91 14.30 -7.85
C LYS A 89 -17.65 13.48 -8.10
N MET A 90 -17.66 12.75 -9.21
CA MET A 90 -16.52 11.92 -9.60
C MET A 90 -15.21 12.74 -9.75
N LYS A 91 -15.29 13.90 -10.40
CA LYS A 91 -14.13 14.78 -10.62
C LYS A 91 -13.49 15.32 -9.33
N ASP A 92 -14.26 15.44 -8.25
CA ASP A 92 -13.80 16.06 -7.01
C ASP A 92 -13.00 15.06 -6.16
N LYS A 93 -13.46 13.80 -6.15
CA LYS A 93 -12.90 12.75 -5.29
C LYS A 93 -11.90 11.84 -6.00
N CYS A 94 -12.08 11.56 -7.30
CA CYS A 94 -11.15 10.71 -8.03
C CYS A 94 -9.86 11.46 -8.40
N LYS A 95 -8.87 11.41 -7.50
CA LYS A 95 -7.51 11.88 -7.71
C LYS A 95 -6.54 10.69 -7.54
N GLY A 96 -5.79 10.36 -8.59
CA GLY A 96 -4.84 9.23 -8.60
C GLY A 96 -5.48 7.89 -8.99
N SER A 97 -4.77 6.78 -8.70
CA SER A 97 -5.13 5.43 -9.17
C SER A 97 -6.09 4.66 -8.26
N THR A 98 -6.32 5.09 -7.01
CA THR A 98 -7.17 4.41 -6.02
C THR A 98 -8.62 4.90 -6.02
N CYS A 99 -9.08 5.52 -7.10
CA CYS A 99 -10.41 6.15 -7.14
C CYS A 99 -11.53 5.23 -7.63
N ASN A 100 -11.32 3.92 -7.51
CA ASN A 100 -12.13 2.94 -8.19
C ASN A 100 -13.36 2.52 -7.39
N ARG A 101 -13.32 2.59 -6.05
CA ARG A 101 -14.41 2.09 -5.18
C ARG A 101 -14.89 3.14 -4.20
N TYR A 102 -16.21 3.33 -4.14
CA TYR A 102 -16.87 4.30 -3.27
C TYR A 102 -17.95 3.66 -2.42
N GLN A 103 -18.04 4.10 -1.16
CA GLN A 103 -19.15 3.76 -0.26
C GLN A 103 -20.14 4.93 -0.23
N CYS A 104 -21.32 4.70 -0.77
CA CYS A 104 -22.44 5.62 -0.75
C CYS A 104 -23.30 5.41 0.51
N PRO A 105 -23.72 6.50 1.18
CA PRO A 105 -24.66 6.42 2.30
C PRO A 105 -26.08 6.16 1.78
N ALA A 106 -27.00 5.86 2.68
CA ALA A 106 -28.43 5.81 2.39
C ALA A 106 -29.02 7.21 2.15
N GLY A 107 -30.20 7.29 1.54
CA GLY A 107 -30.94 8.53 1.32
C GLY A 107 -30.44 9.37 0.13
N CYS A 108 -29.74 8.76 -0.82
CA CYS A 108 -29.20 9.48 -1.98
C CYS A 108 -30.18 9.61 -3.14
N LEU A 109 -31.29 8.86 -3.15
CA LEU A 109 -32.33 8.91 -4.19
C LEU A 109 -32.91 10.32 -4.33
N HIS A 110 -33.27 10.93 -3.20
CA HIS A 110 -33.87 12.26 -3.14
C HIS A 110 -32.85 13.40 -3.07
N SER A 111 -31.56 13.12 -3.26
CA SER A 111 -30.55 14.18 -3.27
C SER A 111 -30.75 15.13 -4.48
N GLY A 112 -30.63 16.43 -4.26
CA GLY A 112 -30.68 17.46 -5.32
C GLY A 112 -29.47 17.46 -6.26
N ALA A 113 -28.58 16.46 -6.15
CA ALA A 113 -27.36 16.38 -6.93
C ALA A 113 -27.67 16.05 -8.40
N LYS A 114 -27.17 16.87 -9.34
CA LYS A 114 -27.39 16.66 -10.77
C LYS A 114 -26.51 15.53 -11.31
N ILE A 115 -27.06 14.77 -12.25
CA ILE A 115 -26.32 13.79 -13.06
C ILE A 115 -26.58 14.07 -14.54
N PHE A 116 -25.57 13.86 -15.38
CA PHE A 116 -25.65 14.07 -16.82
C PHE A 116 -25.29 12.78 -17.55
N GLY A 117 -26.17 12.35 -18.45
CA GLY A 117 -25.97 11.15 -19.25
C GLY A 117 -26.61 9.87 -18.71
N THR A 118 -26.45 8.82 -19.50
CA THR A 118 -27.01 7.48 -19.31
C THR A 118 -25.95 6.51 -19.76
N LEU A 119 -25.69 5.44 -19.00
CA LEU A 119 -24.57 4.50 -19.16
C LEU A 119 -23.20 5.18 -18.93
N PHE A 120 -22.89 6.21 -19.70
CA PHE A 120 -21.76 7.11 -19.51
C PHE A 120 -22.24 8.38 -18.82
N TYR A 121 -21.70 8.64 -17.62
CA TYR A 121 -22.04 9.82 -16.83
C TYR A 121 -20.93 10.85 -16.90
N GLU A 122 -21.26 12.14 -16.96
CA GLU A 122 -20.24 13.19 -16.93
C GLU A 122 -19.51 13.17 -15.59
N SER A 123 -18.19 13.39 -15.56
CA SER A 123 -17.39 13.46 -14.32
C SER A 123 -17.86 14.50 -13.29
N ALA A 124 -18.68 15.48 -13.66
CA ALA A 124 -19.31 16.43 -12.74
C ALA A 124 -20.62 15.92 -12.10
N SER A 125 -21.05 14.71 -12.44
CA SER A 125 -22.22 14.02 -11.89
C SER A 125 -21.91 13.40 -10.53
N SER A 126 -22.92 13.32 -9.66
CA SER A 126 -22.84 12.55 -8.42
C SER A 126 -22.60 11.06 -8.69
N ILE A 127 -21.66 10.47 -7.95
CA ILE A 127 -21.34 9.03 -8.03
C ILE A 127 -22.53 8.20 -7.56
N CYS A 128 -23.06 8.49 -6.38
CA CYS A 128 -24.13 7.72 -5.75
C CYS A 128 -25.44 7.80 -6.54
N ARG A 129 -25.79 9.01 -7.02
CA ARG A 129 -27.01 9.19 -7.81
C ARG A 129 -26.92 8.57 -9.20
N ALA A 130 -25.73 8.56 -9.81
CA ALA A 130 -25.48 7.83 -11.06
C ALA A 130 -25.59 6.31 -10.86
N ALA A 131 -25.11 5.78 -9.72
CA ALA A 131 -25.22 4.37 -9.37
C ALA A 131 -26.68 3.93 -9.17
N ILE A 132 -27.50 4.77 -8.51
CA ILE A 132 -28.95 4.54 -8.36
C ILE A 132 -29.64 4.60 -9.71
N HIS A 133 -29.40 5.66 -10.50
CA HIS A 133 -29.94 5.80 -11.85
C HIS A 133 -29.62 4.58 -12.73
N TYR A 134 -28.40 4.05 -12.66
CA TYR A 134 -28.02 2.85 -13.42
C TYR A 134 -28.66 1.56 -12.89
N GLY A 135 -29.06 1.53 -11.62
CA GLY A 135 -29.67 0.36 -10.95
C GLY A 135 -28.66 -0.53 -10.22
N ILE A 136 -27.47 -0.01 -9.87
CA ILE A 136 -26.49 -0.74 -9.06
C ILE A 136 -26.82 -0.63 -7.57
N LEU A 137 -27.25 0.56 -7.15
CA LEU A 137 -27.62 0.88 -5.78
C LEU A 137 -29.12 1.20 -5.70
N ASP A 138 -29.69 0.98 -4.53
CA ASP A 138 -30.99 1.52 -4.14
C ASP A 138 -30.79 2.64 -3.10
N ASP A 139 -31.87 3.14 -2.49
CA ASP A 139 -31.78 4.22 -1.50
C ASP A 139 -31.13 3.79 -0.16
N ARG A 140 -30.84 2.50 0.05
CA ARG A 140 -30.05 2.03 1.20
C ARG A 140 -28.56 2.34 1.04
N GLY A 141 -28.12 2.73 -0.16
CA GLY A 141 -26.72 2.98 -0.47
C GLY A 141 -25.93 1.68 -0.65
N GLY A 142 -24.60 1.76 -0.48
CA GLY A 142 -23.72 0.61 -0.66
C GLY A 142 -22.45 0.92 -1.44
N LEU A 143 -21.77 -0.15 -1.86
CA LEU A 143 -20.52 -0.08 -2.60
C LEU A 143 -20.77 0.01 -4.10
N VAL A 144 -20.06 0.93 -4.75
CA VAL A 144 -20.06 1.08 -6.20
C VAL A 144 -18.63 1.20 -6.70
N ASP A 145 -18.32 0.48 -7.78
CA ASP A 145 -17.09 0.67 -8.53
C ASP A 145 -17.31 1.68 -9.66
N VAL A 146 -16.31 2.49 -9.92
CA VAL A 146 -16.34 3.55 -10.92
C VAL A 146 -15.13 3.42 -11.83
N THR A 147 -15.39 3.33 -13.13
CA THR A 147 -14.35 3.37 -14.16
C THR A 147 -14.34 4.75 -14.79
N ARG A 148 -13.18 5.43 -14.77
CA ARG A 148 -13.01 6.66 -15.54
C ARG A 148 -12.89 6.30 -17.01
N ASN A 149 -13.69 6.97 -17.83
CA ASN A 149 -13.68 6.82 -19.26
C ASN A 149 -13.09 8.08 -19.91
N GLY A 150 -12.81 7.98 -21.21
CA GLY A 150 -12.37 9.13 -22.00
C GLY A 150 -13.42 10.24 -22.10
N LYS A 151 -13.14 11.22 -22.95
CA LYS A 151 -14.13 12.24 -23.30
C LYS A 151 -15.19 11.62 -24.21
N VAL A 152 -16.46 11.89 -23.92
CA VAL A 152 -17.59 11.56 -24.80
C VAL A 152 -18.13 12.86 -25.38
N PRO A 153 -18.62 12.87 -26.64
CA PRO A 153 -18.99 14.09 -27.34
C PRO A 153 -20.26 14.76 -26.80
N PHE A 154 -21.22 13.97 -26.33
CA PHE A 154 -22.46 14.45 -25.73
C PHE A 154 -23.03 13.41 -24.74
N PHE A 155 -23.99 13.84 -23.94
CA PHE A 155 -24.69 13.04 -22.93
C PHE A 155 -26.19 13.13 -23.16
N VAL A 156 -26.85 11.97 -23.16
CA VAL A 156 -28.30 11.86 -23.39
C VAL A 156 -29.02 11.69 -22.06
N LYS A 157 -30.11 12.48 -21.86
CA LYS A 157 -30.98 12.37 -20.68
C LYS A 157 -31.79 11.08 -20.70
N SER A 158 -32.04 10.51 -19.54
CA SER A 158 -33.03 9.45 -19.33
C SER A 158 -33.61 9.53 -17.92
N GLU A 159 -34.63 8.72 -17.67
CA GLU A 159 -35.15 8.50 -16.33
C GLU A 159 -35.14 7.01 -16.03
N ARG A 160 -34.46 6.63 -14.94
CA ARG A 160 -34.30 5.24 -14.53
C ARG A 160 -34.25 5.16 -13.01
N ASN A 161 -34.88 4.13 -12.44
CA ASN A 161 -34.87 3.85 -11.00
C ASN A 161 -35.22 5.08 -10.12
N GLY A 162 -36.23 5.86 -10.55
CA GLY A 162 -36.68 7.05 -9.82
C GLY A 162 -35.71 8.25 -9.87
N VAL A 163 -34.68 8.20 -10.72
CA VAL A 163 -33.72 9.30 -10.92
C VAL A 163 -33.79 9.77 -12.36
N GLN A 164 -33.84 11.08 -12.55
CA GLN A 164 -33.71 11.71 -13.86
C GLN A 164 -32.27 12.20 -14.09
N SER A 165 -31.73 11.94 -15.29
CA SER A 165 -30.48 12.51 -15.77
C SER A 165 -30.71 13.64 -16.77
N LEU A 166 -29.69 14.47 -16.95
CA LEU A 166 -29.73 15.64 -17.85
C LEU A 166 -28.89 15.41 -19.10
N SER A 167 -29.28 16.07 -20.18
CA SER A 167 -28.52 16.07 -21.44
C SER A 167 -27.42 17.12 -21.42
N LYS A 168 -26.32 16.86 -22.12
CA LYS A 168 -25.25 17.84 -22.31
C LYS A 168 -24.65 17.67 -23.71
N TYR A 169 -24.83 18.68 -24.56
CA TYR A 169 -24.33 18.69 -25.94
C TYR A 169 -22.93 19.31 -26.02
N LYS A 170 -22.02 18.88 -25.14
CA LYS A 170 -20.63 19.32 -25.13
C LYS A 170 -19.73 18.19 -24.68
N ALA A 171 -18.59 18.06 -25.38
CA ALA A 171 -17.60 17.06 -25.06
C ALA A 171 -17.07 17.25 -23.63
N SER A 172 -17.12 16.19 -22.82
CA SER A 172 -16.64 16.20 -21.43
C SER A 172 -16.17 14.82 -21.01
N SER A 173 -15.38 14.75 -19.93
CA SER A 173 -14.91 13.49 -19.38
C SER A 173 -16.06 12.68 -18.79
N SER A 174 -16.02 11.37 -19.01
CA SER A 174 -17.08 10.47 -18.59
C SER A 174 -16.59 9.43 -17.58
N PHE A 175 -17.53 8.77 -16.92
CA PHE A 175 -17.29 7.58 -16.12
C PHE A 175 -18.46 6.61 -16.26
N THR A 176 -18.18 5.35 -15.95
CA THR A 176 -19.18 4.29 -15.83
C THR A 176 -19.18 3.76 -14.41
N VAL A 177 -20.29 3.14 -14.00
CA VAL A 177 -20.47 2.55 -12.68
C VAL A 177 -20.70 1.05 -12.82
N SER A 178 -20.21 0.26 -11.88
CA SER A 178 -20.41 -1.19 -11.81
C SER A 178 -20.67 -1.66 -10.37
N LYS A 179 -21.36 -2.80 -10.25
CA LYS A 179 -21.65 -3.41 -8.95
C LYS A 179 -20.42 -4.10 -8.40
N VAL A 180 -20.12 -3.85 -7.12
CA VAL A 180 -19.06 -4.55 -6.39
C VAL A 180 -19.52 -5.97 -6.07
N LYS A 181 -18.82 -6.96 -6.64
CA LYS A 181 -19.03 -8.37 -6.30
C LYS A 181 -18.22 -8.72 -5.05
N VAL A 182 -18.76 -9.62 -4.24
CA VAL A 182 -18.03 -10.22 -3.11
C VAL A 182 -17.76 -11.68 -3.47
N GLN A 183 -16.52 -12.13 -3.30
CA GLN A 183 -16.10 -13.49 -3.65
C GLN A 183 -15.28 -14.12 -2.54
N ASP A 184 -15.61 -15.37 -2.21
CA ASP A 184 -14.84 -16.20 -1.30
C ASP A 184 -13.65 -16.80 -2.04
N LEU A 185 -12.47 -16.71 -1.43
CA LEU A 185 -11.25 -17.25 -1.99
C LEU A 185 -10.69 -18.38 -1.13
N ASP A 186 -9.84 -19.19 -1.73
CA ASP A 186 -8.90 -20.04 -1.00
C ASP A 186 -7.59 -19.30 -0.72
N CYS A 187 -6.65 -19.96 -0.05
CA CYS A 187 -5.33 -19.39 0.24
C CYS A 187 -4.38 -19.37 -0.97
N TYR A 188 -4.76 -19.93 -2.12
CA TYR A 188 -3.88 -20.12 -3.28
C TYR A 188 -4.21 -19.17 -4.43
N THR A 189 -5.42 -18.62 -4.43
CA THR A 189 -5.90 -17.73 -5.50
C THR A 189 -5.01 -16.50 -5.64
N THR A 190 -4.62 -16.21 -6.88
CA THR A 190 -3.76 -15.08 -7.25
C THR A 190 -4.53 -14.01 -8.02
N VAL A 191 -3.98 -12.80 -8.10
CA VAL A 191 -4.61 -11.71 -8.87
C VAL A 191 -4.60 -11.99 -10.37
N ALA A 192 -3.55 -12.65 -10.87
CA ALA A 192 -3.45 -13.06 -12.26
C ALA A 192 -4.64 -13.96 -12.70
N GLN A 193 -5.17 -14.78 -11.80
CA GLN A 193 -6.32 -15.64 -12.06
C GLN A 193 -7.66 -14.92 -11.82
N LEU A 194 -7.76 -14.12 -10.76
CA LEU A 194 -9.02 -13.52 -10.33
C LEU A 194 -9.43 -12.30 -11.17
N CYS A 195 -8.49 -11.39 -11.39
CA CYS A 195 -8.75 -10.08 -11.98
C CYS A 195 -7.44 -9.51 -12.58
N PRO A 196 -6.95 -10.09 -13.69
CA PRO A 196 -5.71 -9.64 -14.32
C PRO A 196 -5.79 -8.16 -14.72
N TYR A 197 -4.65 -7.48 -14.65
CA TYR A 197 -4.58 -6.05 -14.95
C TYR A 197 -4.72 -5.77 -16.46
N GLU A 198 -5.81 -5.09 -16.80
CA GLU A 198 -6.09 -4.54 -18.14
C GLU A 198 -6.30 -3.02 -18.07
N LYS A 199 -5.97 -2.30 -19.14
CA LYS A 199 -6.21 -0.85 -19.25
C LYS A 199 -7.65 -0.60 -19.70
N PRO A 200 -8.38 0.39 -19.13
CA PRO A 200 -7.92 1.47 -18.24
C PRO A 200 -7.83 1.10 -16.75
N GLY A 201 -8.25 -0.10 -16.36
CA GLY A 201 -8.11 -0.64 -15.00
C GLY A 201 -9.21 -1.68 -14.73
N THR A 202 -8.81 -2.89 -14.32
CA THR A 202 -9.74 -3.96 -13.94
C THR A 202 -10.23 -3.75 -12.50
N HIS A 203 -11.54 -3.86 -12.26
CA HIS A 203 -12.09 -3.89 -10.91
C HIS A 203 -12.09 -5.31 -10.37
N CYS A 204 -11.32 -5.55 -9.30
CA CYS A 204 -11.39 -6.83 -8.59
C CYS A 204 -12.62 -6.88 -7.69
N PRO A 205 -13.22 -8.07 -7.48
CA PRO A 205 -14.23 -8.24 -6.45
C PRO A 205 -13.65 -7.91 -5.06
N ARG A 206 -14.51 -7.57 -4.10
CA ARG A 206 -14.14 -7.62 -2.69
C ARG A 206 -13.97 -9.08 -2.31
N VAL A 207 -12.80 -9.44 -1.79
CA VAL A 207 -12.50 -10.83 -1.50
C VAL A 207 -12.73 -11.12 -0.02
N ARG A 208 -13.21 -12.32 0.31
CA ARG A 208 -13.24 -12.83 1.68
C ARG A 208 -12.24 -13.97 1.79
N CYS A 209 -11.23 -13.75 2.62
CA CYS A 209 -10.16 -14.70 2.85
C CYS A 209 -10.46 -15.58 4.07
N PRO A 210 -10.15 -16.89 3.99
CA PRO A 210 -10.27 -17.79 5.12
C PRO A 210 -9.15 -17.53 6.13
N ALA A 211 -9.30 -18.14 7.31
CA ALA A 211 -8.26 -18.12 8.34
C ALA A 211 -7.09 -19.06 7.97
N HIS A 212 -5.96 -18.88 8.63
CA HIS A 212 -4.77 -19.74 8.60
C HIS A 212 -4.00 -19.80 7.27
N CYS A 213 -4.21 -18.86 6.34
CA CYS A 213 -3.42 -18.81 5.10
C CYS A 213 -1.94 -18.50 5.28
N LYS A 214 -1.50 -18.05 6.47
CA LYS A 214 -0.08 -17.83 6.77
C LYS A 214 0.73 -19.13 6.72
N ASP A 215 0.13 -20.22 7.18
CA ASP A 215 0.83 -21.49 7.41
C ASP A 215 0.98 -22.31 6.12
N GLU A 216 0.32 -21.86 5.04
CA GLU A 216 0.46 -22.45 3.71
C GLU A 216 1.89 -22.36 3.17
N PRO A 217 2.45 -23.44 2.62
CA PRO A 217 3.79 -23.44 2.03
C PRO A 217 3.98 -22.38 0.95
N SER A 218 5.15 -21.75 0.92
CA SER A 218 5.47 -20.71 -0.07
C SER A 218 5.44 -21.19 -1.53
N TYR A 219 5.60 -22.49 -1.78
CA TYR A 219 5.48 -23.04 -3.12
C TYR A 219 4.04 -23.00 -3.67
N TRP A 220 3.03 -23.20 -2.82
CA TRP A 220 1.60 -23.13 -3.21
C TRP A 220 0.99 -21.75 -3.02
N ALA A 221 1.43 -21.03 -1.99
CA ALA A 221 1.01 -19.66 -1.72
C ALA A 221 2.25 -18.74 -1.67
N PRO A 222 2.84 -18.39 -2.81
CA PRO A 222 3.99 -17.50 -2.84
C PRO A 222 3.57 -16.06 -2.54
N VAL A 223 4.51 -15.28 -1.99
CA VAL A 223 4.34 -13.84 -1.79
C VAL A 223 5.59 -13.14 -2.28
N PHE A 224 5.48 -12.34 -3.34
CA PHE A 224 6.58 -11.59 -3.91
C PHE A 224 6.38 -10.09 -3.74
N GLY A 225 7.34 -9.42 -3.12
CA GLY A 225 7.31 -7.97 -2.93
C GLY A 225 6.75 -7.48 -1.61
N SER A 226 6.69 -6.15 -1.47
CA SER A 226 6.27 -5.45 -0.27
C SER A 226 5.57 -4.15 -0.66
N ASN A 227 4.40 -3.89 -0.08
CA ASN A 227 3.46 -2.79 -0.41
C ASN A 227 2.85 -2.88 -1.83
N ILE A 228 3.66 -3.24 -2.82
CA ILE A 228 3.24 -3.63 -4.17
C ILE A 228 3.75 -5.05 -4.38
N TYR A 229 2.82 -5.95 -4.69
CA TYR A 229 3.06 -7.38 -4.82
C TYR A 229 2.95 -7.81 -6.28
N ALA A 230 3.68 -8.86 -6.67
CA ALA A 230 3.51 -9.45 -8.00
C ALA A 230 2.13 -10.11 -8.09
N ASP A 231 1.46 -10.03 -9.25
CA ASP A 231 0.14 -10.61 -9.51
C ASP A 231 0.05 -12.14 -9.36
N THR A 232 1.20 -12.82 -9.38
CA THR A 232 1.36 -14.25 -9.08
C THR A 232 1.38 -14.57 -7.58
N SER A 233 1.32 -13.57 -6.70
CA SER A 233 1.29 -13.78 -5.25
C SER A 233 -0.11 -14.19 -4.78
N SER A 234 -0.20 -15.05 -3.77
CA SER A 234 -1.46 -15.40 -3.11
C SER A 234 -2.09 -14.17 -2.47
N ILE A 235 -3.37 -13.91 -2.76
CA ILE A 235 -4.09 -12.73 -2.26
C ILE A 235 -4.21 -12.77 -0.74
N CYS A 236 -4.67 -13.89 -0.18
CA CYS A 236 -4.97 -13.99 1.25
C CYS A 236 -3.71 -14.05 2.12
N LYS A 237 -2.67 -14.77 1.69
CA LYS A 237 -1.38 -14.76 2.40
C LYS A 237 -0.69 -13.41 2.31
N THR A 238 -0.83 -12.72 1.17
CA THR A 238 -0.37 -11.32 1.00
C THR A 238 -1.14 -10.36 1.91
N ALA A 239 -2.43 -10.58 2.15
CA ALA A 239 -3.23 -9.76 3.06
C ALA A 239 -2.72 -9.87 4.51
N VAL A 240 -2.36 -11.08 4.95
CA VAL A 240 -1.71 -11.31 6.25
C VAL A 240 -0.33 -10.62 6.27
N HIS A 241 0.51 -10.84 5.26
CA HIS A 241 1.82 -10.19 5.15
C HIS A 241 1.71 -8.65 5.24
N ALA A 242 0.76 -8.05 4.52
CA ALA A 242 0.51 -6.62 4.54
C ALA A 242 -0.06 -6.10 5.87
N GLY A 243 -0.57 -6.98 6.73
CA GLY A 243 -1.25 -6.63 7.98
C GLY A 243 -2.66 -6.09 7.76
N VAL A 244 -3.27 -6.47 6.63
CA VAL A 244 -4.61 -6.05 6.24
C VAL A 244 -5.68 -6.88 6.95
N ILE A 245 -5.40 -8.16 7.18
CA ILE A 245 -6.25 -9.07 7.96
C ILE A 245 -5.41 -9.81 9.01
N ARG A 246 -6.09 -10.34 10.03
CA ARG A 246 -5.48 -11.27 10.99
C ARG A 246 -5.53 -12.68 10.45
N ASN A 247 -4.50 -13.48 10.74
CA ASN A 247 -4.41 -14.85 10.23
C ASN A 247 -5.53 -15.72 10.82
N GLU A 248 -5.86 -15.53 12.09
CA GLU A 248 -6.75 -16.40 12.87
C GLU A 248 -8.22 -16.24 12.48
N SER A 249 -8.61 -15.05 12.01
CA SER A 249 -9.99 -14.75 11.63
C SER A 249 -10.21 -14.70 10.11
N GLY A 250 -9.14 -14.55 9.33
CA GLY A 250 -9.26 -14.11 7.94
C GLY A 250 -9.94 -12.74 7.86
N GLY A 251 -10.70 -12.51 6.78
CA GLY A 251 -11.55 -11.32 6.65
C GLY A 251 -11.70 -10.79 5.23
N TYR A 252 -12.34 -9.62 5.14
CA TYR A 252 -12.54 -8.92 3.87
C TYR A 252 -11.34 -8.11 3.44
N VAL A 253 -11.02 -8.19 2.15
CA VAL A 253 -9.89 -7.49 1.56
C VAL A 253 -10.29 -6.85 0.24
N ASP A 254 -9.78 -5.65 0.00
CA ASP A 254 -9.91 -4.97 -1.28
C ASP A 254 -8.59 -5.08 -2.06
N VAL A 255 -8.67 -5.50 -3.32
CA VAL A 255 -7.50 -5.71 -4.20
C VAL A 255 -7.58 -4.72 -5.36
N MET A 256 -6.45 -4.10 -5.68
CA MET A 256 -6.32 -3.20 -6.83
C MET A 256 -5.20 -3.69 -7.74
N PRO A 257 -5.51 -4.19 -8.95
CA PRO A 257 -4.49 -4.55 -9.92
C PRO A 257 -3.87 -3.27 -10.47
N VAL A 258 -2.54 -3.26 -10.60
CA VAL A 258 -1.77 -2.11 -11.08
C VAL A 258 -0.79 -2.54 -12.16
N ASP A 259 -0.34 -1.57 -12.94
CA ASP A 259 0.64 -1.83 -13.98
C ASP A 259 2.00 -2.27 -13.39
N LYS A 260 2.80 -2.88 -14.25
CA LYS A 260 4.02 -3.60 -13.88
C LYS A 260 5.04 -2.80 -13.09
N LYS A 261 5.75 -3.50 -12.19
CA LYS A 261 7.00 -3.02 -11.58
C LYS A 261 8.16 -3.89 -12.05
N LYS A 262 9.30 -3.28 -12.37
CA LYS A 262 10.50 -4.03 -12.83
C LYS A 262 11.11 -4.91 -11.73
N THR A 263 11.00 -4.49 -10.48
CA THR A 263 11.59 -5.16 -9.32
C THR A 263 10.67 -5.07 -8.11
N TYR A 264 10.46 -6.21 -7.46
CA TYR A 264 9.74 -6.36 -6.21
C TYR A 264 10.74 -6.67 -5.10
N VAL A 265 10.66 -5.95 -3.99
CA VAL A 265 11.54 -6.13 -2.83
C VAL A 265 10.79 -6.89 -1.75
N GLY A 266 11.31 -8.06 -1.37
CA GLY A 266 10.76 -8.90 -0.31
C GLY A 266 11.04 -8.33 1.09
N SER A 267 10.21 -8.70 2.07
CA SER A 267 10.40 -8.38 3.48
C SER A 267 9.74 -9.42 4.39
N LEU A 268 10.08 -9.41 5.68
CA LEU A 268 9.39 -10.20 6.69
C LEU A 268 8.40 -9.28 7.41
N ARG A 269 7.09 -9.53 7.24
CA ARG A 269 6.04 -8.76 7.90
C ARG A 269 4.93 -9.67 8.41
N ASN A 270 4.45 -9.39 9.62
CA ASN A 270 3.36 -10.14 10.27
C ASN A 270 3.57 -11.67 10.28
N GLY A 271 4.84 -12.09 10.40
CA GLY A 271 5.23 -13.51 10.39
C GLY A 271 5.14 -14.21 9.03
N VAL A 272 4.93 -13.48 7.94
CA VAL A 272 5.02 -14.00 6.56
C VAL A 272 6.29 -13.45 5.93
N GLN A 273 7.09 -14.31 5.32
CA GLN A 273 8.25 -13.91 4.52
C GLN A 273 7.80 -13.70 3.07
N SER A 274 8.07 -12.52 2.51
CA SER A 274 7.95 -12.29 1.07
C SER A 274 9.31 -12.29 0.38
N GLU A 275 9.35 -12.76 -0.85
CA GLU A 275 10.55 -12.89 -1.67
C GLU A 275 10.72 -11.70 -2.61
N SER A 276 11.96 -11.45 -3.04
CA SER A 276 12.25 -10.46 -4.05
C SER A 276 12.15 -11.08 -5.44
N LEU A 277 11.53 -10.37 -6.38
CA LEU A 277 11.34 -10.84 -7.75
C LEU A 277 11.75 -9.76 -8.75
N ARG A 278 12.54 -10.13 -9.75
CA ARG A 278 12.90 -9.24 -10.87
C ARG A 278 12.24 -9.75 -12.13
N THR A 279 11.29 -8.98 -12.68
CA THR A 279 10.54 -9.38 -13.87
C THR A 279 11.04 -8.61 -15.10
N PRO A 280 11.59 -9.30 -16.12
CA PRO A 280 12.25 -8.61 -17.23
C PRO A 280 11.30 -7.83 -18.15
N ARG A 281 10.05 -8.28 -18.39
CA ARG A 281 9.18 -7.67 -19.41
C ARG A 281 7.68 -7.54 -19.07
N ASP A 282 7.06 -8.47 -18.33
CA ASP A 282 5.57 -8.50 -18.21
C ASP A 282 4.96 -8.69 -16.80
N GLY A 283 5.74 -8.61 -15.72
CA GLY A 283 5.21 -8.86 -14.37
C GLY A 283 4.17 -7.81 -13.96
N LYS A 284 2.89 -8.17 -13.87
CA LYS A 284 1.86 -7.27 -13.32
C LYS A 284 1.98 -7.21 -11.81
N ALA A 285 1.28 -6.27 -11.23
CA ALA A 285 1.31 -6.04 -9.81
C ALA A 285 -0.09 -5.83 -9.25
N PHE A 286 -0.18 -5.89 -7.93
CA PHE A 286 -1.36 -5.42 -7.24
C PHE A 286 -0.99 -4.75 -5.91
N ARG A 287 -1.96 -3.99 -5.42
CA ARG A 287 -1.97 -3.42 -4.07
C ARG A 287 -3.15 -3.99 -3.32
N ILE A 288 -2.96 -4.19 -2.03
CA ILE A 288 -3.95 -4.79 -1.14
C ILE A 288 -4.32 -3.79 -0.05
N PHE A 289 -5.60 -3.72 0.30
CA PHE A 289 -6.15 -2.70 1.17
C PHE A 289 -7.10 -3.29 2.20
N ALA A 290 -7.05 -2.75 3.41
CA ALA A 290 -8.00 -3.12 4.45
C ALA A 290 -9.39 -2.56 4.15
N VAL A 291 -10.38 -3.38 4.47
CA VAL A 291 -11.79 -2.99 4.44
C VAL A 291 -12.16 -2.39 5.79
N ARG A 292 -12.88 -1.27 5.78
CA ARG A 292 -13.44 -0.69 7.01
C ARG A 292 -14.57 -1.60 7.49
N GLN A 293 -14.45 -2.09 8.72
CA GLN A 293 -15.52 -2.76 9.46
C GLN A 293 -16.48 -1.74 10.03
#